data_AF-A0A831VK88-F1
#
_entry.id   AF-A0A831VK88-F1
#
_cell.length_a   1.000
_cell.length_b   1.000
_cell.length_c   1.000
_cell.angle_alpha   90.00
_cell.angle_beta   90.00
_cell.angle_gamma   90.00
#
_symmetry.space_group_name_H-M   'P 1'
#
loop_
_entity.id
_entity.type
_entity.pdbx_description
1 polymer ?
#
loop_
_entity_poly.entity_id
_entity_poly.type
_entity_poly.pdbx_seq_one_letter_code
_entity_poly.pdbx_strand_id
1 'polypeptide(L)'
;LRIGPVAGEGFQELLPGSEKHRLLTFLTDFYLAAPLEYDLEITVEAGEVQTACLGGPQWAHLGWNTWMFSEQYREKTTVIFQPQKSNKGA
;
A
#
# COMPACT_ATOMS: atom_id res chain seq x y z
N LEU A 1 -4.78 -9.56 -4.78
CA LEU A 1 -5.95 -8.71 -4.49
C LEU A 1 -5.70 -7.33 -5.08
N ARG A 2 -6.67 -6.78 -5.84
CA ARG A 2 -6.52 -5.47 -6.49
C ARG A 2 -7.45 -4.46 -5.82
N ILE A 3 -6.93 -3.29 -5.46
CA ILE A 3 -7.66 -2.23 -4.75
C ILE A 3 -7.41 -0.91 -5.47
N GLY A 4 -8.49 -0.15 -5.68
CA GLY A 4 -8.42 1.23 -6.15
C GLY A 4 -9.06 1.48 -7.51
N PRO A 5 -8.97 2.72 -8.01
CA PRO A 5 -8.14 3.82 -7.49
C PRO A 5 -8.54 4.30 -6.08
N VAL A 6 -7.56 4.72 -5.26
CA VAL A 6 -7.79 5.32 -3.93
C VAL A 6 -7.07 6.67 -3.80
N ALA A 7 -7.58 7.54 -2.93
CA ALA A 7 -6.91 8.79 -2.56
C ALA A 7 -5.58 8.54 -1.81
N GLY A 8 -4.70 9.54 -1.78
CA GLY A 8 -3.37 9.43 -1.18
C GLY A 8 -3.41 9.00 0.28
N GLU A 9 -4.30 9.57 1.09
CA GLU A 9 -4.48 9.18 2.50
C GLU A 9 -4.91 7.71 2.64
N GLY A 10 -5.91 7.29 1.86
CA GLY A 10 -6.38 5.91 1.86
C GLY A 10 -5.30 4.92 1.42
N PHE A 11 -4.45 5.32 0.47
CA PHE A 11 -3.29 4.54 0.08
C PHE A 11 -2.30 4.36 1.24
N GLN A 12 -1.94 5.44 1.96
CA GLN A 12 -1.02 5.36 3.11
C GLN A 12 -1.55 4.41 4.19
N GLU A 13 -2.86 4.43 4.44
CA GLU A 13 -3.48 3.52 5.40
C GLU A 13 -3.54 2.07 4.92
N LEU A 14 -3.38 1.77 3.63
CA LEU A 14 -3.34 0.39 3.13
C LEU A 14 -1.93 -0.20 3.09
N LEU A 15 -0.91 0.61 3.40
CA LEU A 15 0.48 0.16 3.49
C LEU A 15 0.75 -0.64 4.76
N PRO A 16 1.73 -1.56 4.73
CA PRO A 16 2.08 -2.34 5.91
C PRO A 16 2.48 -1.47 7.12
N GLY A 17 2.11 -1.95 8.31
CA GLY A 17 2.28 -1.23 9.58
C GLY A 17 1.01 -0.51 10.08
N SER A 18 0.07 -0.18 9.19
CA SER A 18 -1.20 0.45 9.57
C SER A 18 -2.22 -0.54 10.16
N GLU A 19 -3.27 0.00 10.80
CA GLU A 19 -4.44 -0.78 11.24
C GLU A 19 -5.26 -1.32 10.05
N LYS A 20 -5.51 -0.49 9.02
CA LYS A 20 -6.32 -0.92 7.86
C LYS A 20 -5.63 -2.02 7.06
N HIS A 21 -4.30 -2.00 6.95
CA HIS A 21 -3.55 -3.09 6.32
C HIS A 21 -3.69 -4.39 7.12
N ARG A 22 -3.56 -4.34 8.45
CA ARG A 22 -3.75 -5.51 9.32
C ARG A 22 -5.16 -6.10 9.19
N LEU A 23 -6.18 -5.24 9.19
CA LEU A 23 -7.57 -5.67 9.00
C LEU A 23 -7.77 -6.29 7.61
N LEU A 24 -7.24 -5.68 6.55
CA LEU A 24 -7.31 -6.20 5.18
C LEU A 24 -6.69 -7.59 5.06
N THR A 25 -5.47 -7.76 5.57
CA THR A 25 -4.76 -9.05 5.55
C THR A 25 -5.52 -10.09 6.38
N PHE A 26 -6.01 -9.73 7.57
CA PHE A 26 -6.82 -10.63 8.41
C PHE A 26 -8.10 -11.10 7.70
N LEU A 27 -8.86 -10.18 7.11
CA LEU A 27 -10.08 -10.54 6.39
C LEU A 27 -9.75 -11.42 5.18
N THR A 28 -8.73 -11.05 4.40
CA THR A 28 -8.33 -11.83 3.23
C THR A 28 -7.94 -13.26 3.63
N ASP A 29 -7.08 -13.40 4.65
CA ASP A 29 -6.66 -14.71 5.16
C ASP A 29 -7.83 -15.51 5.76
N PHE A 30 -8.80 -14.85 6.39
CA PHE A 30 -10.01 -15.49 6.93
C PHE A 30 -10.91 -16.07 5.84
N TYR A 31 -11.02 -15.41 4.69
CA TYR A 31 -11.84 -15.87 3.56
C TYR A 31 -11.13 -16.92 2.69
N LEU A 32 -9.81 -17.01 2.75
CA LEU A 32 -9.06 -18.02 2.01
C LEU A 32 -9.18 -19.39 2.70
N ALA A 33 -9.79 -20.35 1.99
CA ALA A 33 -9.97 -21.72 2.50
C ALA A 33 -8.66 -22.49 2.72
N ALA A 34 -7.56 -22.03 2.11
CA ALA A 34 -6.21 -22.57 2.24
C ALA A 34 -5.20 -21.40 2.27
N PRO A 35 -4.00 -21.58 2.87
CA PRO A 35 -2.98 -20.55 2.91
C PRO A 35 -2.39 -20.32 1.51
N LEU A 36 -3.08 -19.51 0.71
CA LEU A 36 -2.63 -19.09 -0.60
C LEU A 36 -1.70 -17.88 -0.48
N GLU A 37 -0.65 -17.84 -1.28
CA GLU A 37 0.15 -16.64 -1.47
C GLU A 37 -0.58 -15.68 -2.41
N TYR A 38 -0.68 -14.40 -2.02
CA TYR A 38 -1.32 -13.38 -2.82
C TYR A 38 -0.57 -12.06 -2.68
N ASP A 39 -0.48 -11.33 -3.78
CA ASP A 39 0.01 -9.94 -3.76
C ASP A 39 -1.14 -8.96 -3.52
N LEU A 40 -0.84 -7.83 -2.91
CA LEU A 40 -1.69 -6.64 -2.92
C LEU A 40 -1.24 -5.72 -4.05
N GLU A 41 -2.15 -5.42 -4.97
CA GLU A 41 -1.99 -4.42 -6.01
C GLU A 41 -2.88 -3.22 -5.66
N ILE A 42 -2.28 -2.09 -5.34
CA ILE A 42 -3.02 -0.88 -4.95
C ILE A 42 -2.77 0.22 -5.98
N THR A 43 -3.84 0.72 -6.57
CA THR A 43 -3.79 1.84 -7.52
C THR A 43 -4.16 3.14 -6.82
N VAL A 44 -3.31 4.15 -6.97
CA VAL A 44 -3.52 5.50 -6.44
C VAL A 44 -4.11 6.39 -7.52
N GLU A 45 -5.06 7.24 -7.14
CA GLU A 45 -5.72 8.19 -8.04
C GLU A 45 -4.70 9.19 -8.63
N ALA A 46 -5.01 9.67 -9.83
CA ALA A 46 -4.18 10.64 -10.53
C ALA A 46 -4.04 11.93 -9.71
N GLY A 47 -2.82 12.48 -9.60
CA GLY A 47 -2.59 13.74 -8.90
C GLY A 47 -2.39 13.64 -7.37
N GLU A 48 -2.66 12.48 -6.77
CA GLU A 48 -2.52 12.26 -5.32
C GLU A 48 -1.10 11.89 -4.89
N VAL A 49 -0.33 11.36 -5.82
CA VAL A 49 1.06 10.91 -5.64
C VAL A 49 1.95 12.13 -5.35
N GLN A 50 2.73 12.05 -4.27
CA GLN A 50 3.75 13.07 -3.93
C GLN A 50 5.16 12.50 -4.07
N THR A 51 6.11 13.35 -4.46
CA THR A 51 7.51 12.95 -4.54
C THR A 51 8.05 12.75 -3.13
N ALA A 52 8.88 11.74 -2.94
CA ALA A 52 9.53 11.48 -1.67
C ALA A 52 10.35 12.71 -1.24
N CYS A 53 10.22 13.07 0.04
CA CYS A 53 10.93 14.19 0.64
C CYS A 53 11.63 13.73 1.92
N LEU A 54 12.91 14.09 2.08
CA LEU A 54 13.69 13.73 3.26
C LEU A 54 13.09 14.38 4.51
N GLY A 55 12.89 13.57 5.55
CA GLY A 55 12.22 14.00 6.78
C GLY A 55 10.70 14.17 6.64
N GLY A 56 10.13 13.89 5.48
CA GLY A 56 8.68 13.87 5.27
C GLY A 56 8.01 12.71 6.02
N PRO A 57 6.78 12.91 6.54
CA PRO A 57 6.09 11.87 7.31
C PRO A 57 5.47 10.77 6.43
N GLN A 58 5.37 10.98 5.12
CA GLN A 58 4.72 10.09 4.15
C GLN A 58 5.56 10.00 2.87
N TRP A 59 5.23 9.03 2.00
CA TRP A 59 5.90 8.82 0.71
C TRP A 59 7.41 8.46 0.82
N ALA A 60 7.79 7.87 1.95
CA ALA A 60 9.19 7.58 2.30
C ALA A 60 9.44 6.11 2.71
N HIS A 61 8.52 5.20 2.39
CA HIS A 61 8.69 3.77 2.61
C HIS A 61 9.30 3.11 1.36
N LEU A 62 10.58 2.77 1.47
CA LEU A 62 11.34 2.14 0.39
C LEU A 62 10.65 0.85 -0.06
N GLY A 63 10.50 0.71 -1.38
CA GLY A 63 9.84 -0.44 -2.00
C GLY A 63 8.32 -0.37 -2.03
N TRP A 64 7.68 0.60 -1.37
CA TRP A 64 6.22 0.76 -1.37
C TRP A 64 5.76 2.08 -1.98
N ASN A 65 6.35 3.20 -1.58
CA ASN A 65 5.83 4.52 -1.98
C ASN A 65 6.89 5.61 -2.13
N THR A 66 8.17 5.24 -2.26
CA THR A 66 9.26 6.20 -2.55
C THR A 66 9.29 6.51 -4.05
N TRP A 67 8.48 7.47 -4.48
CA TRP A 67 8.47 7.94 -5.86
C TRP A 67 9.31 9.21 -6.01
N MET A 68 10.00 9.34 -7.13
CA MET A 68 10.90 10.46 -7.42
C MET A 68 10.48 11.12 -8.72
N PHE A 69 10.08 12.39 -8.64
CA PHE A 69 9.73 13.21 -9.79
C PHE A 69 9.85 14.70 -9.46
N SER A 70 10.02 15.54 -10.48
CA SER A 70 10.26 16.98 -10.32
C SER A 70 9.00 17.85 -10.40
N GLU A 71 7.94 17.34 -11.02
CA GLU A 71 6.69 18.08 -11.27
C GLU A 71 5.49 17.32 -10.71
N GLN A 72 4.28 17.89 -10.75
CA GLN A 72 3.10 17.17 -10.29
C GLN A 72 2.86 15.91 -11.13
N TYR A 73 2.81 14.75 -10.46
CA TYR A 73 2.50 13.48 -11.11
C TYR A 73 0.99 13.38 -11.36
N ARG A 74 0.58 13.36 -12.64
CA ARG A 74 -0.84 13.42 -13.07
C ARG A 74 -1.42 12.11 -13.57
N GLU A 75 -0.67 11.03 -13.48
CA GLU A 75 -1.11 9.71 -13.87
C GLU A 75 -1.51 8.89 -12.65
N LYS A 76 -2.30 7.84 -12.87
CA LYS A 76 -2.50 6.81 -11.86
C LYS A 76 -1.22 6.00 -11.73
N THR A 77 -0.92 5.57 -10.51
CA THR A 77 0.21 4.66 -10.28
C THR A 77 -0.23 3.47 -9.47
N THR A 78 0.43 2.35 -9.68
CA THR A 78 0.12 1.09 -9.02
C THR A 78 1.37 0.57 -8.34
N VAL A 79 1.21 0.12 -7.10
CA VAL A 79 2.25 -0.64 -6.38
C VAL A 79 1.75 -2.05 -6.15
N ILE A 80 2.66 -3.02 -6.27
CA ILE A 80 2.42 -4.43 -5.99
C ILE A 80 3.38 -4.86 -4.91
N PHE A 81 2.87 -5.46 -3.84
CA PHE A 81 3.68 -6.01 -2.76
C PHE A 81 2.99 -7.17 -2.06
N GLN A 82 3.78 -8.04 -1.45
CA GLN A 82 3.28 -9.11 -0.59
C GLN A 82 2.76 -8.51 0.73
N PRO A 83 1.56 -8.87 1.19
CA PRO A 83 1.02 -8.39 2.46
C PRO A 83 1.93 -8.80 3.62
N GLN A 84 2.13 -7.90 4.58
CA GLN A 84 2.87 -8.25 5.78
C GLN A 84 1.98 -9.11 6.67
N LYS A 85 2.24 -10.41 6.69
CA LYS A 85 1.55 -11.33 7.59
C LYS A 85 1.97 -11.04 9.02
N SER A 86 0.99 -10.93 9.92
CA SER A 86 1.27 -10.84 11.35
C SER A 86 1.96 -12.13 11.79
N ASN A 87 3.18 -12.00 12.32
CA ASN A 87 3.88 -13.15 12.89
C ASN A 87 3.07 -13.63 14.10
N LYS A 88 2.39 -14.78 13.99
CA LYS A 88 1.85 -15.48 15.16
C LYS A 88 3.02 -16.13 15.89
N GLY A 89 3.76 -15.33 16.65
CA GLY A 89 4.87 -15.76 17.50
C GLY A 89 4.85 -14.95 18.78
N ALA A 90 4.64 -15.67 19.88
CA ALA A 90 4.66 -15.30 21.30
C ALA A 90 5.51 -14.08 21.69
#